data_AF-A0A257LHX7-F1
#
_entry.id   AF-A0A257LHX7-F1
#
_cell.length_a   1.000
_cell.length_b   1.000
_cell.length_c   1.000
_cell.angle_alpha   90.00
_cell.angle_beta   90.00
_cell.angle_gamma   90.00
#
_symmetry.space_group_name_H-M   'P 1'
#
loop_
_entity.id
_entity.type
_entity.pdbx_description
1 polymer ?
#
loop_
_entity_poly.entity_id
_entity_poly.type
_entity_poly.pdbx_seq_one_letter_code
_entity_poly.pdbx_strand_id
1 'polypeptide(L)'
;YAKLRIDTHTKRLVFSDGLSLPRAFELYRHFADRTQLGFGIGTNLTNDMGLYTLHIVMKLTHCNGQPVAKLSDSPGKILCDDQTFLAYLRQVFNVPPLVEG
;
A
#
# COMPACT_ATOMS: atom_id res chain seq x y z
N TYR A 1 13.94 -11.51 -2.55
CA TYR A 1 14.46 -12.62 -1.72
C TYR A 1 15.38 -13.56 -2.48
N ALA A 2 14.97 -14.16 -3.59
CA ALA A 2 15.82 -15.07 -4.37
C ALA A 2 17.20 -14.48 -4.77
N LYS A 3 17.24 -13.24 -5.28
CA LYS A 3 18.49 -12.52 -5.59
C LYS A 3 19.45 -12.38 -4.39
N LEU A 4 18.90 -12.37 -3.17
CA LEU A 4 19.65 -12.28 -1.91
C LEU A 4 19.91 -13.66 -1.29
N ARG A 5 19.56 -14.76 -1.98
CA ARG A 5 19.69 -16.15 -1.50
C ARG A 5 18.94 -16.42 -0.19
N ILE A 6 17.82 -15.74 0.02
CA ILE A 6 16.93 -15.93 1.18
C ILE A 6 15.80 -16.88 0.79
N ASP A 7 15.59 -17.93 1.60
CA ASP A 7 14.44 -18.82 1.48
C ASP A 7 13.11 -18.07 1.73
N THR A 8 12.26 -18.02 0.71
CA THR A 8 10.96 -17.33 0.73
C THR A 8 9.92 -18.00 1.61
N HIS A 9 10.07 -19.30 1.91
CA HIS A 9 9.17 -20.01 2.83
C HIS A 9 9.36 -19.56 4.29
N THR A 10 10.47 -18.91 4.60
CA THR A 10 10.73 -18.28 5.92
C THR A 10 10.14 -16.86 6.04
N LYS A 11 9.62 -16.31 4.93
CA LYS A 11 9.03 -14.96 4.87
C LYS A 11 7.53 -15.05 4.64
N ARG A 12 6.84 -13.95 4.97
CA ARG A 12 5.40 -13.80 4.78
C ARG A 12 5.09 -12.56 3.95
N LEU A 13 4.30 -12.74 2.91
CA LEU A 13 3.66 -11.62 2.21
C LEU A 13 2.29 -11.37 2.85
N VAL A 14 2.06 -10.12 3.28
CA VAL A 14 0.78 -9.70 3.85
C VAL A 14 0.10 -8.77 2.85
N PHE A 15 -1.05 -9.20 2.34
CA PHE A 15 -1.87 -8.41 1.44
C PHE A 15 -3.02 -7.77 2.24
N SER A 16 -3.20 -6.47 2.13
CA SER A 16 -4.22 -5.75 2.92
C SER A 16 -4.80 -4.51 2.23
N ASP A 17 -4.54 -4.31 0.94
CA ASP A 17 -5.05 -3.15 0.19
C ASP A 17 -6.45 -3.48 -0.37
N GLY A 18 -7.49 -3.08 0.36
CA GLY A 18 -8.87 -3.11 -0.12
C GLY A 18 -9.36 -4.48 -0.61
N LEU A 19 -8.94 -5.57 0.03
CA LEU A 19 -9.25 -6.92 -0.42
C LEU A 19 -10.73 -7.28 -0.23
N SER A 20 -11.21 -8.12 -1.15
CA SER A 20 -12.38 -8.98 -0.96
C SER A 20 -11.96 -10.44 -0.79
N LEU A 21 -12.86 -11.30 -0.31
CA LEU A 21 -12.59 -12.75 -0.19
C LEU A 21 -12.20 -13.39 -1.54
N PRO A 22 -12.90 -13.16 -2.67
CA PRO A 22 -12.49 -13.68 -3.97
C PRO A 22 -11.06 -13.25 -4.34
N ARG A 23 -10.72 -11.97 -4.12
CA ARG A 23 -9.37 -11.45 -4.44
C ARG A 23 -8.29 -12.08 -3.56
N ALA A 24 -8.59 -12.33 -2.29
CA ALA A 24 -7.69 -13.05 -1.39
C ALA A 24 -7.43 -14.49 -1.88
N PHE A 25 -8.46 -15.20 -2.35
CA PHE A 25 -8.30 -16.54 -2.91
C PHE A 25 -7.49 -16.57 -4.21
N GLU A 26 -7.67 -15.59 -5.10
CA GLU A 26 -6.85 -15.46 -6.31
C GLU A 26 -5.36 -15.31 -5.96
N LEU A 27 -5.06 -14.40 -5.02
CA LEU A 27 -3.69 -14.18 -4.55
C LEU A 27 -3.13 -15.43 -3.85
N TYR A 28 -3.95 -16.12 -3.05
CA TYR A 28 -3.55 -17.37 -2.42
C TYR A 28 -3.18 -18.43 -3.45
N ARG A 29 -4.07 -18.72 -4.41
CA ARG A 29 -3.81 -19.70 -5.48
C ARG A 29 -2.58 -19.34 -6.30
N HIS A 30 -2.31 -18.05 -6.47
CA HIS A 30 -1.13 -17.62 -7.19
C HIS A 30 0.16 -17.85 -6.38
N PHE A 31 0.21 -17.54 -5.08
CA PHE A 31 1.49 -17.46 -4.34
C PHE A 31 1.71 -18.53 -3.25
N ALA A 32 0.71 -19.36 -2.91
CA ALA A 32 0.75 -20.21 -1.73
C ALA A 32 1.85 -21.29 -1.76
N ASP A 33 2.29 -21.68 -2.95
CA ASP A 33 3.38 -22.64 -3.17
C ASP A 33 4.77 -22.01 -3.03
N ARG A 34 4.87 -20.67 -2.98
CA ARG A 34 6.16 -19.93 -3.05
C ARG A 34 6.57 -19.27 -1.74
N THR A 35 5.62 -18.95 -0.86
CA THR A 35 5.87 -18.20 0.39
C THR A 35 4.67 -18.26 1.32
N GLN A 36 4.84 -17.88 2.59
CA GLN A 36 3.71 -17.77 3.51
C GLN A 36 2.86 -16.55 3.18
N LEU A 37 1.55 -16.67 3.35
CA LEU A 37 0.59 -15.60 3.02
C LEU A 37 -0.24 -15.19 4.23
N GLY A 38 -0.53 -13.90 4.33
CA GLY A 38 -1.52 -13.33 5.25
C GLY A 38 -2.42 -12.35 4.51
N PHE A 39 -3.70 -12.28 4.90
CA PHE A 39 -4.69 -11.42 4.25
C PHE A 39 -5.42 -10.58 5.30
N GLY A 40 -5.27 -9.27 5.22
CA GLY A 40 -6.03 -8.31 6.01
C GLY A 40 -7.23 -7.84 5.20
N ILE A 41 -8.43 -8.25 5.61
CA ILE A 41 -9.69 -7.84 4.97
C ILE A 41 -10.40 -6.88 5.92
N GLY A 42 -10.52 -5.61 5.50
CA GLY A 42 -11.12 -4.53 6.29
C GLY A 42 -12.59 -4.31 5.94
N THR A 43 -12.89 -3.25 5.20
CA THR A 43 -14.25 -2.81 4.87
C THR A 43 -15.14 -3.93 4.31
N ASN A 44 -14.65 -4.76 3.39
CA ASN A 44 -15.44 -5.86 2.83
C ASN A 44 -15.78 -6.96 3.85
N LEU A 45 -15.06 -7.05 4.97
CA LEU A 45 -15.40 -7.99 6.05
C LEU A 45 -16.31 -7.34 7.09
N THR A 46 -16.02 -6.11 7.51
CA THR A 46 -16.65 -5.49 8.68
C THR A 46 -17.76 -4.49 8.35
N ASN A 47 -17.93 -4.12 7.07
CA ASN A 47 -18.89 -3.11 6.63
C ASN A 47 -19.44 -3.42 5.22
N ASP A 48 -19.81 -4.69 4.98
CA ASP A 48 -20.43 -5.15 3.72
C ASP A 48 -21.95 -5.34 3.89
N MET A 49 -22.65 -4.22 4.07
CA MET A 49 -24.09 -4.19 4.37
C MET A 49 -24.95 -3.80 3.16
N GLY A 50 -24.39 -3.82 1.94
CA GLY A 50 -25.08 -3.36 0.72
C GLY A 50 -25.31 -1.84 0.65
N LEU A 51 -24.65 -1.07 1.51
CA LEU A 51 -24.72 0.39 1.57
C LEU A 51 -23.41 1.02 1.11
N TYR A 52 -23.46 2.28 0.68
CA TYR A 52 -22.25 3.04 0.36
C TYR A 52 -21.41 3.27 1.62
N THR A 53 -20.14 2.88 1.57
CA THR A 53 -19.23 2.98 2.70
C THR A 53 -18.56 4.35 2.73
N LEU A 54 -18.46 4.95 3.92
CA LEU A 54 -17.67 6.18 4.09
C LEU A 54 -16.17 5.87 3.97
N HIS A 55 -15.50 6.59 3.07
CA HIS A 55 -14.05 6.51 2.88
C HIS A 55 -13.36 7.65 3.64
N ILE A 56 -13.02 7.40 4.91
CA ILE A 56 -12.37 8.38 5.79
C ILE A 56 -10.89 8.01 5.94
N VAL A 57 -10.01 9.00 5.83
CA VAL A 57 -8.56 8.82 6.02
C VAL A 57 -8.03 9.82 7.05
N MET A 58 -7.08 9.38 7.86
CA MET A 58 -6.26 10.23 8.70
C MET A 58 -4.80 9.97 8.36
N LYS A 59 -4.04 11.03 8.10
CA LYS A 59 -2.63 10.94 7.74
C LYS A 59 -1.81 11.93 8.57
N LEU A 60 -0.57 11.55 8.87
CA LEU A 60 0.40 12.47 9.44
C LEU A 60 0.80 13.51 8.39
N THR A 61 0.73 14.79 8.72
CA THR A 61 1.14 15.89 7.84
C THR A 61 2.46 16.53 8.27
N HIS A 62 2.76 16.53 9.57
CA HIS A 62 3.98 17.13 10.13
C HIS A 62 4.57 16.29 11.28
N CYS A 63 5.89 16.35 11.43
CA CYS A 63 6.62 15.81 12.58
C CYS A 63 7.72 16.81 12.97
N ASN A 64 7.82 17.19 14.25
CA ASN A 64 8.77 18.19 14.74
C ASN A 64 8.75 19.52 13.94
N GLY A 65 7.55 19.97 13.54
CA GLY A 65 7.36 21.19 12.74
C GLY A 65 7.79 21.08 11.26
N GLN A 66 8.24 19.91 10.81
CA GLN A 66 8.64 19.68 9.41
C GLN A 66 7.58 18.86 8.66
N PRO A 67 7.40 19.09 7.34
CA PRO A 67 6.44 18.34 6.54
C PRO A 67 6.86 16.87 6.42
N VAL A 68 5.88 15.98 6.33
CA VAL A 68 6.08 14.58 5.97
C VAL A 68 5.24 14.20 4.75
N ALA A 69 5.66 13.19 4.02
CA ALA A 69 4.95 12.71 2.85
C ALA A 69 5.03 11.19 2.74
N LYS A 70 4.00 10.60 2.13
CA LYS A 70 3.98 9.20 1.72
C LYS A 70 4.03 9.14 0.19
N LEU A 71 5.13 8.66 -0.36
CA LEU A 71 5.21 8.24 -1.75
C LEU A 71 4.56 6.86 -1.87
N SER A 72 3.65 6.70 -2.84
CA SER A 72 2.87 5.49 -3.07
C SER A 72 3.05 5.05 -4.50
N ASP A 73 3.09 3.73 -4.74
CA ASP A 73 3.17 3.15 -6.08
C ASP A 73 1.86 3.33 -6.89
N SER A 74 0.77 3.69 -6.22
CA SER A 74 -0.51 4.03 -6.86
C SER A 74 -0.69 5.55 -7.02
N PRO A 75 -1.13 6.03 -8.20
CA PRO A 75 -1.57 7.42 -8.44
C PRO A 75 -2.66 7.87 -7.47
N GLY A 76 -2.75 9.18 -7.21
CA GLY A 76 -3.84 9.79 -6.43
C GLY A 76 -3.80 9.60 -4.91
N LYS A 77 -2.79 8.94 -4.34
CA LYS A 77 -2.66 8.74 -2.87
C LYS A 77 -1.73 9.76 -2.17
N ILE A 78 -1.14 10.70 -2.90
CA ILE A 78 -0.22 11.70 -2.37
C ILE A 78 -1.02 12.84 -1.75
N LEU A 79 -0.95 12.96 -0.43
CA LEU A 79 -1.44 14.09 0.35
C LEU A 79 -0.21 14.76 0.96
N CYS A 80 0.34 15.74 0.25
CA CYS A 80 1.39 16.62 0.73
C CYS A 80 1.20 17.95 0.02
N ASP A 81 0.88 18.99 0.78
CA ASP A 81 0.58 20.32 0.24
C ASP A 81 1.87 21.08 -0.10
N ASP A 82 3.02 20.64 0.44
CA ASP A 82 4.34 21.16 0.11
C ASP A 82 4.93 20.45 -1.10
N GLN A 83 4.70 21.04 -2.28
CA GLN A 83 5.22 20.53 -3.54
C GLN A 83 6.75 20.58 -3.63
N THR A 84 7.40 21.50 -2.91
CA THR A 84 8.87 21.61 -2.89
C THR A 84 9.47 20.43 -2.13
N PHE A 85 8.92 20.13 -0.95
CA PHE A 85 9.32 18.97 -0.17
C PHE A 85 9.05 17.65 -0.93
N LEU A 86 7.90 17.54 -1.61
CA LEU A 86 7.56 16.36 -2.41
C LEU A 86 8.53 16.15 -3.57
N ALA A 87 8.87 17.22 -4.31
CA ALA A 87 9.85 17.18 -5.40
C ALA A 87 11.24 16.77 -4.89
N TYR A 88 11.69 17.36 -3.78
CA TYR A 88 12.94 16.99 -3.12
C TYR A 88 12.96 15.51 -2.72
N LEU A 89 11.90 15.02 -2.06
CA LEU A 89 11.80 13.63 -1.61
C LEU A 89 11.87 12.65 -2.80
N ARG A 90 11.17 12.95 -3.90
CA ARG A 90 11.24 12.15 -5.14
C ARG A 90 12.65 12.10 -5.71
N GLN A 91 13.36 13.23 -5.75
CA GLN A 91 14.73 13.31 -6.23
C GLN A 91 15.66 12.46 -5.38
N VAL A 92 15.58 12.57 -4.05
CA VAL A 92 16.44 11.80 -3.11
C VAL A 92 16.28 10.29 -3.30
N PHE A 93 15.05 9.82 -3.52
CA PHE A 93 14.76 8.40 -3.69
C PHE A 93 14.73 7.92 -5.15
N ASN A 94 15.09 8.79 -6.12
CA ASN A 94 15.04 8.50 -7.55
C ASN A 94 13.66 7.98 -8.03
N VAL A 95 12.58 8.54 -7.51
CA VAL A 95 11.20 8.15 -7.86
C VAL A 95 10.67 9.11 -8.93
N PRO A 96 10.27 8.63 -10.12
CA PRO A 96 9.74 9.49 -11.16
C PRO A 96 8.37 10.09 -10.75
N PRO A 97 7.95 11.22 -11.38
CA PRO A 97 6.59 11.70 -11.23
C PRO A 97 5.60 10.63 -11.71
N LEU A 98 4.50 10.44 -11.00
CA LEU A 98 3.40 9.63 -11.50
C LEU A 98 2.76 10.42 -12.65
N VAL A 99 2.68 9.81 -13.83
CA VAL A 99 1.95 10.36 -14.96
C VAL A 99 0.47 10.11 -14.70
N GLU A 100 -0.33 11.17 -14.60
CA GLU A 100 -1.79 11.04 -14.60
C GLU A 100 -2.22 10.70 -16.03
N GLY A 101 -2.92 9.57 -16.18
CA GLY A 101 -3.56 9.16 -17.43
C GLY A 101 -5.01 9.57 -17.46
#